data_AF-A0A316GM94-F1
#
_entry.id   AF-A0A316GM94-F1
#
_cell.length_a   1.000
_cell.length_b   1.000
_cell.length_c   1.000
_cell.angle_alpha   90.00
_cell.angle_beta   90.00
_cell.angle_gamma   90.00
#
_symmetry.space_group_name_H-M   'P 1'
#
loop_
_entity.id
_entity.type
_entity.pdbx_description
1 polymer ?
#
loop_
_entity_poly.entity_id
_entity_poly.type
_entity_poly.pdbx_seq_one_letter_code
_entity_poly.pdbx_strand_id
1 'polypeptide(L)'
;MLDITLTIWKSFRSIPLWVQIWVSFWLVPVNLSSLAFVAEDWGTTVAFLAIIAMALNVIILFVEQRFSRTMALPHLPFWTGLVILIVILRPNSTTPFGIYLIVLGVTNTVSLVLDYIDAYRWLKGDRG
;
A
#
# COMPACT_ATOMS: atom_id res chain seq x y z
N MET A 1 17.67 -24.01 -10.55
CA MET A 1 17.47 -22.66 -9.98
C MET A 1 16.02 -22.28 -10.26
N LEU A 2 15.13 -22.32 -9.27
CA LEU A 2 13.74 -21.90 -9.45
C LEU A 2 13.74 -20.40 -9.79
N ASP A 3 12.99 -20.02 -10.83
CA ASP A 3 12.79 -18.61 -11.19
C ASP A 3 12.03 -17.91 -10.05
N ILE A 4 12.71 -17.01 -9.35
CA ILE A 4 12.16 -16.24 -8.22
C ILE A 4 10.85 -15.56 -8.63
N THR A 5 10.78 -15.06 -9.87
CA THR A 5 9.59 -14.41 -10.43
C THR A 5 8.41 -15.38 -10.51
N LEU A 6 8.66 -16.62 -10.94
CA LEU A 6 7.63 -17.66 -11.02
C LEU A 6 7.14 -18.09 -9.63
N THR A 7 8.03 -18.15 -8.63
CA THR A 7 7.66 -18.47 -7.24
C THR A 7 6.76 -17.39 -6.65
N ILE A 8 7.16 -16.12 -6.79
CA ILE A 8 6.38 -14.95 -6.35
C ILE A 8 5.02 -14.93 -7.05
N TRP A 9 5.00 -15.15 -8.37
CA TRP A 9 3.77 -15.17 -9.15
C TRP A 9 2.80 -16.26 -8.68
N LYS A 10 3.29 -17.49 -8.43
CA LYS A 10 2.46 -18.58 -7.89
C LYS A 10 1.90 -18.23 -6.52
N SER A 11 2.71 -17.63 -5.64
CA SER A 11 2.26 -17.17 -4.32
C SER A 11 1.19 -16.08 -4.44
N PHE A 12 1.39 -15.08 -5.31
CA PHE A 12 0.40 -14.05 -5.58
C PHE A 12 -0.92 -14.66 -6.07
N ARG A 13 -0.86 -15.62 -7.00
CA ARG A 13 -2.05 -16.28 -7.54
C ARG A 13 -2.80 -17.15 -6.53
N SER A 14 -2.19 -17.47 -5.38
CA SER A 14 -2.81 -18.27 -4.32
C SER A 14 -3.70 -17.46 -3.36
N ILE A 15 -3.56 -16.13 -3.32
CA ILE A 15 -4.40 -15.26 -2.48
C ILE A 15 -5.79 -15.07 -3.13
N PRO A 16 -6.82 -14.63 -2.39
CA PRO A 16 -8.16 -14.44 -2.96
C PRO A 16 -8.16 -13.52 -4.19
N LEU A 17 -8.94 -13.86 -5.22
CA LEU A 17 -8.96 -13.12 -6.48
C LEU A 17 -9.29 -11.63 -6.31
N TRP A 18 -10.20 -11.30 -5.39
CA TRP A 18 -10.55 -9.90 -5.12
C TRP A 18 -9.37 -9.10 -4.56
N VAL A 19 -8.50 -9.71 -3.75
CA VAL A 19 -7.27 -9.08 -3.23
C VAL A 19 -6.29 -8.86 -4.37
N GLN A 20 -6.14 -9.83 -5.27
CA GLN A 20 -5.27 -9.69 -6.44
C GLN A 20 -5.70 -8.51 -7.31
N ILE A 21 -7.00 -8.39 -7.58
CA ILE A 21 -7.56 -7.28 -8.36
C ILE A 21 -7.36 -5.96 -7.61
N TRP A 22 -7.68 -5.92 -6.32
CA TRP A 22 -7.51 -4.74 -5.48
C TRP A 22 -6.07 -4.23 -5.48
N VAL A 23 -5.11 -5.12 -5.23
CA VAL A 23 -3.69 -4.74 -5.16
C VAL A 23 -3.17 -4.28 -6.52
N SER A 24 -3.34 -5.10 -7.57
CA SER A 24 -2.70 -4.85 -8.88
C SER A 24 -3.36 -3.75 -9.70
N PHE A 25 -4.70 -3.62 -9.65
CA PHE A 25 -5.43 -2.71 -10.53
C PHE A 25 -5.99 -1.48 -9.82
N TRP A 26 -5.94 -1.42 -8.49
CA TRP A 26 -6.44 -0.26 -7.74
C TRP A 26 -5.39 0.34 -6.81
N LEU A 27 -5.01 -0.39 -5.76
CA LEU A 27 -4.14 0.09 -4.68
C LEU A 27 -2.78 0.58 -5.20
N VAL A 28 -2.10 -0.23 -6.00
CA VAL A 28 -0.78 0.12 -6.56
C VAL A 28 -0.90 1.29 -7.53
N PRO A 29 -1.80 1.29 -8.54
CA PRO A 29 -2.00 2.46 -9.41
C PRO A 29 -2.34 3.76 -8.67
N VAL A 30 -3.24 3.72 -7.68
CA VAL A 30 -3.64 4.91 -6.91
C VAL A 30 -2.47 5.47 -6.10
N ASN A 31 -1.68 4.62 -5.43
CA ASN A 31 -0.49 5.07 -4.73
C ASN A 31 0.59 5.56 -5.70
N LEU A 32 0.83 4.89 -6.83
CA LEU A 32 1.80 5.34 -7.85
C LEU A 32 1.43 6.69 -8.45
N SER A 33 0.14 6.98 -8.61
CA SER A 33 -0.33 8.26 -9.17
C SER A 33 0.02 9.47 -8.28
N SER A 34 0.47 9.26 -7.04
CA SER A 34 0.99 10.35 -6.19
C SER A 34 2.17 11.07 -6.83
N LEU A 35 2.94 10.35 -7.66
CA LEU A 35 4.09 10.91 -8.38
C LEU A 35 3.69 11.99 -9.39
N ALA A 36 2.46 11.98 -9.89
CA ALA A 36 1.95 13.01 -10.80
C ALA A 36 1.69 14.35 -10.08
N PHE A 37 1.60 14.35 -8.75
CA PHE A 37 1.25 15.51 -7.94
C PHE A 37 2.43 16.05 -7.11
N VAL A 38 3.67 15.63 -7.37
CA VAL A 38 4.84 16.02 -6.56
C VAL A 38 5.09 17.54 -6.49
N ALA A 39 4.60 18.28 -7.49
CA ALA A 39 4.71 19.74 -7.58
C ALA A 39 3.61 20.50 -6.82
N GLU A 40 2.57 19.82 -6.34
CA GLU A 40 1.53 20.41 -5.49
C GLU A 40 2.05 20.64 -4.07
N ASP A 41 1.38 21.51 -3.32
CA ASP A 41 1.62 21.67 -1.89
C ASP A 41 1.45 20.32 -1.17
N TRP A 42 2.45 19.92 -0.38
CA TRP A 42 2.56 18.59 0.26
C TRP A 42 2.69 17.39 -0.70
N GLY A 43 2.69 17.60 -2.01
CA GLY A 43 2.73 16.55 -3.02
C GLY A 43 3.92 15.60 -2.88
N THR A 44 5.11 16.15 -2.62
CA THR A 44 6.34 15.35 -2.38
C THR A 44 6.22 14.50 -1.11
N THR A 45 5.66 15.04 -0.02
CA THR A 45 5.46 14.29 1.23
C THR A 45 4.44 13.17 1.07
N VAL A 46 3.32 13.46 0.39
CA VAL A 46 2.28 12.49 0.05
C VAL A 46 2.88 11.36 -0.80
N ALA A 47 3.64 11.70 -1.83
CA ALA A 47 4.28 10.72 -2.68
C ALA A 47 5.30 9.86 -1.92
N PHE A 48 6.13 10.48 -1.07
CA PHE A 48 7.07 9.74 -0.25
C PHE A 48 6.35 8.70 0.62
N LEU A 49 5.31 9.10 1.37
CA LEU A 49 4.58 8.21 2.27
C LEU A 49 3.82 7.10 1.52
N ALA A 50 3.26 7.39 0.35
CA ALA A 50 2.58 6.41 -0.49
C ALA A 50 3.56 5.36 -1.05
N ILE A 51 4.71 5.80 -1.57
CA ILE A 51 5.66 4.96 -2.30
C ILE A 51 6.58 4.16 -1.37
N ILE A 52 7.07 4.76 -0.28
CA ILE A 52 8.10 4.11 0.56
C ILE A 52 7.62 2.78 1.13
N ALA A 53 6.35 2.71 1.53
CA ALA A 53 5.73 1.48 2.03
C ALA A 53 5.69 0.37 0.96
N MET A 54 5.34 0.71 -0.28
CA MET A 54 5.33 -0.24 -1.39
C MET A 54 6.75 -0.70 -1.73
N ALA A 55 7.73 0.23 -1.73
CA ALA A 55 9.12 -0.09 -2.02
C ALA A 55 9.71 -1.07 -0.99
N LEU A 56 9.44 -0.87 0.30
CA LEU A 56 9.86 -1.80 1.36
C LEU A 56 9.22 -3.18 1.20
N ASN A 57 7.98 -3.25 0.71
CA ASN A 57 7.33 -4.53 0.46
C ASN A 57 7.88 -5.31 -0.72
N VAL A 58 8.42 -4.61 -1.73
CA VAL A 58 9.18 -5.28 -2.79
C VAL A 58 10.41 -5.99 -2.21
N ILE A 59 11.10 -5.39 -1.24
CA ILE A 59 12.26 -6.02 -0.57
C ILE A 59 11.82 -7.29 0.18
N ILE A 60 10.72 -7.22 0.95
CA ILE A 60 10.18 -8.39 1.67
C ILE A 60 9.81 -9.50 0.68
N LEU A 61 9.18 -9.15 -0.45
CA LEU A 61 8.78 -10.11 -1.46
C LEU A 61 9.98 -10.85 -2.07
N PHE A 62 11.11 -10.16 -2.26
CA PHE A 62 12.35 -10.80 -2.72
C PHE A 62 12.99 -11.71 -1.66
N VAL A 63 12.96 -11.31 -0.39
CA VAL A 63 13.55 -12.09 0.71
C VAL A 63 12.72 -13.33 1.03
N GLU A 64 11.39 -13.18 1.13
CA GLU A 64 10.50 -14.27 1.52
C GLU A 64 9.95 -15.08 0.33
N GLN A 65 10.07 -14.55 -0.90
CA GLN A 65 9.60 -15.16 -2.15
C GLN A 65 8.11 -15.53 -2.15
N ARG A 66 7.32 -14.90 -1.28
CA ARG A 66 5.89 -15.16 -1.12
C ARG A 66 5.16 -13.92 -0.59
N PHE A 67 3.86 -13.88 -0.83
CA PHE A 67 2.95 -12.95 -0.19
C PHE A 67 2.65 -13.44 1.23
N SER A 68 3.36 -12.87 2.21
CA SER A 68 3.25 -13.23 3.62
C SER A 68 2.65 -12.11 4.45
N ARG A 69 2.29 -12.40 5.70
CA ARG A 69 1.77 -11.38 6.62
C ARG A 69 2.83 -10.40 7.09
N THR A 70 4.11 -10.70 6.93
CA THR A 70 5.18 -9.73 7.17
C THR A 70 5.01 -8.50 6.28
N MET A 71 4.41 -8.66 5.09
CA MET A 71 4.17 -7.56 4.15
C MET A 71 3.21 -6.48 4.67
N ALA A 72 2.41 -6.76 5.71
CA ALA A 72 1.58 -5.74 6.34
C ALA A 72 2.41 -4.70 7.11
N LEU A 73 3.57 -5.09 7.66
CA LEU A 73 4.33 -4.28 8.61
C LEU A 73 4.89 -2.97 8.03
N PRO A 74 5.48 -2.95 6.81
CA PRO A 74 5.98 -1.70 6.26
C PRO A 74 4.88 -0.68 6.00
N HIS A 75 3.68 -1.12 5.62
CA HIS A 75 2.58 -0.19 5.30
C HIS A 75 2.09 0.56 6.53
N LEU A 76 2.02 -0.10 7.70
CA LEU A 76 1.39 0.46 8.89
C LEU A 76 1.88 1.88 9.25
N PRO A 77 3.18 2.15 9.51
CA PRO A 77 3.59 3.48 9.93
C PRO A 77 3.38 4.55 8.84
N PHE A 78 3.70 4.23 7.59
CA PHE A 78 3.68 5.22 6.51
C PHE A 78 2.27 5.52 6.00
N TRP A 79 1.45 4.50 5.79
CA TRP A 79 0.08 4.71 5.33
C TRP A 79 -0.81 5.25 6.46
N THR A 80 -0.58 4.87 7.71
CA THR A 80 -1.29 5.51 8.84
C THR A 80 -0.93 6.98 8.93
N GLY A 81 0.37 7.31 8.82
CA GLY A 81 0.82 8.70 8.75
C GLY A 81 0.21 9.46 7.57
N LEU A 82 0.13 8.83 6.40
CA LEU A 82 -0.49 9.41 5.20
C LEU A 82 -1.99 9.69 5.39
N VAL A 83 -2.75 8.74 5.92
CA VAL A 83 -4.18 8.92 6.17
C VAL A 83 -4.41 10.03 7.21
N ILE A 84 -3.62 10.06 8.29
CA ILE A 84 -3.68 11.15 9.28
C ILE A 84 -3.36 12.51 8.62
N LEU A 85 -2.31 12.58 7.80
CA LEU A 85 -1.96 13.79 7.06
C LEU A 85 -3.11 14.26 6.17
N ILE A 86 -3.73 13.36 5.39
CA ILE A 86 -4.84 13.70 4.50
C ILE A 86 -6.04 14.23 5.31
N VAL A 87 -6.35 13.64 6.46
CA VAL A 87 -7.41 14.12 7.35
C VAL A 87 -7.10 15.54 7.86
N ILE A 88 -5.86 15.82 8.24
CA ILE A 88 -5.42 17.15 8.70
C ILE A 88 -5.52 18.18 7.56
N LEU A 89 -5.11 17.81 6.35
CA LEU A 89 -5.12 18.70 5.18
C LEU A 89 -6.53 19.10 4.75
N ARG A 90 -7.57 18.33 5.10
CA ARG A 90 -8.97 18.56 4.73
C ARG A 90 -9.12 18.93 3.23
N PRO A 91 -8.78 17.98 2.33
CA PRO A 91 -8.65 18.26 0.90
C PRO A 91 -9.91 18.87 0.30
N ASN A 92 -9.72 19.87 -0.56
CA ASN A 92 -10.81 20.51 -1.29
C ASN A 92 -11.27 19.62 -2.46
N SER A 93 -12.50 19.13 -2.41
CA SER A 93 -13.07 18.26 -3.45
C SER A 93 -13.34 18.96 -4.79
N THR A 94 -13.04 20.25 -4.95
CA THR A 94 -13.16 20.99 -6.22
C THR A 94 -11.85 21.04 -7.02
N THR A 95 -10.71 20.62 -6.45
CA THR A 95 -9.42 20.62 -7.15
C THR A 95 -9.01 19.19 -7.54
N PRO A 96 -8.28 18.99 -8.66
CA PRO A 96 -7.81 17.66 -9.04
C PRO A 96 -6.99 16.98 -7.93
N PHE A 97 -6.07 17.71 -7.30
CA PHE A 97 -5.26 17.18 -6.20
C PHE A 97 -6.10 16.86 -4.97
N GLY A 98 -7.09 17.69 -4.62
CA GLY A 98 -7.95 17.40 -3.47
C GLY A 98 -8.84 16.18 -3.67
N ILE A 99 -9.42 16.01 -4.87
CA ILE A 99 -10.15 14.78 -5.25
C ILE A 99 -9.21 13.58 -5.15
N TYR A 100 -7.99 13.70 -5.67
CA TYR A 100 -6.98 12.65 -5.59
C TYR A 100 -6.65 12.26 -4.14
N LEU A 101 -6.43 13.23 -3.25
CA LEU A 101 -6.15 12.97 -1.84
C LEU A 101 -7.31 12.25 -1.14
N ILE A 102 -8.56 12.54 -1.50
CA ILE A 102 -9.73 11.81 -0.99
C ILE A 102 -9.69 10.35 -1.46
N VAL A 103 -9.48 10.11 -2.75
CA VAL A 103 -9.38 8.74 -3.32
C VAL A 103 -8.22 7.96 -2.69
N LEU A 104 -7.06 8.59 -2.56
CA LEU A 104 -5.87 8.00 -1.91
C LEU A 104 -6.14 7.68 -0.45
N GLY A 105 -6.77 8.61 0.28
CA GLY A 105 -7.11 8.45 1.70
C GLY A 105 -8.08 7.29 1.93
N VAL A 106 -9.17 7.20 1.15
CA VAL A 106 -10.12 6.08 1.24
C VAL A 106 -9.45 4.76 0.88
N THR A 107 -8.67 4.74 -0.20
CA THR A 107 -7.97 3.54 -0.67
C THR A 107 -7.02 2.99 0.39
N ASN A 108 -6.17 3.85 0.97
CA ASN A 108 -5.22 3.43 2.00
C ASN A 108 -5.91 3.13 3.34
N THR A 109 -7.04 3.77 3.66
CA THR A 109 -7.83 3.40 4.85
C THR A 109 -8.38 1.98 4.73
N VAL A 110 -8.95 1.61 3.58
CA VAL A 110 -9.45 0.25 3.34
C VAL A 110 -8.32 -0.78 3.43
N SER A 111 -7.17 -0.50 2.81
CA SER A 111 -6.01 -1.39 2.90
C SER A 111 -5.46 -1.51 4.32
N LEU A 112 -5.35 -0.40 5.06
CA LEU A 112 -4.88 -0.41 6.45
C LEU A 112 -5.73 -1.28 7.37
N VAL A 113 -7.05 -1.32 7.18
CA VAL A 113 -7.91 -2.22 7.97
C VAL A 113 -7.47 -3.68 7.79
N LEU A 114 -7.17 -4.09 6.55
CA LEU A 114 -6.66 -5.43 6.26
C LEU A 114 -5.25 -5.62 6.82
N ASP A 115 -4.38 -4.62 6.67
CA ASP A 115 -3.00 -4.66 7.16
C ASP A 115 -2.95 -4.79 8.69
N TYR A 116 -3.80 -4.08 9.43
CA TYR A 116 -3.88 -4.20 10.88
C TYR A 116 -4.35 -5.59 11.33
N ILE A 117 -5.31 -6.20 10.61
CA ILE A 117 -5.75 -7.57 10.87
C ILE A 117 -4.59 -8.55 10.67
N ASP A 118 -3.85 -8.42 9.56
CA ASP A 118 -2.74 -9.31 9.25
C ASP A 118 -1.55 -9.10 10.19
N ALA A 119 -1.23 -7.86 10.54
CA ALA A 119 -0.21 -7.55 11.53
C ALA A 119 -0.57 -8.11 12.92
N TYR A 120 -1.83 -8.00 13.34
CA TYR A 120 -2.29 -8.61 14.58
C TYR A 120 -2.11 -10.13 14.58
N ARG A 121 -2.42 -10.79 13.47
CA ARG A 121 -2.21 -12.23 13.35
C ARG A 121 -0.72 -12.60 13.30
N TRP A 122 0.11 -11.77 12.66
CA TRP A 122 1.56 -11.91 12.66
C TRP A 122 2.16 -11.80 14.07
N LEU A 123 1.66 -10.87 14.88
CA LEU A 123 2.03 -10.75 16.30
C LEU A 123 1.65 -11.99 17.10
N LYS A 124 0.57 -12.67 16.72
CA LYS A 124 0.17 -13.98 17.28
C LYS A 124 1.01 -15.16 16.77
N GLY A 125 2.02 -14.90 15.93
CA GLY A 125 2.95 -15.92 15.44
C GLY A 125 2.59 -16.50 14.07
N ASP A 126 1.47 -16.09 13.46
CA ASP A 126 1.07 -16.56 12.13
C ASP A 126 1.74 -15.68 11.05
N ARG A 127 2.81 -16.21 10.44
CA ARG A 127 3.75 -15.42 9.61
C ARG A 127 3.38 -15.30 8.14
N GLY A 128 2.23 -15.81 7.72
CA GLY A 128 1.91 -15.97 6.30
C GLY A 128 1.38 -17.36 6.05
#